data_AF-A0A432YMK1-F1
#
_entry.id   AF-A0A432YMK1-F1
#
_cell.length_a   1.000
_cell.length_b   1.000
_cell.length_c   1.000
_cell.angle_alpha   90.00
_cell.angle_beta   90.00
_cell.angle_gamma   90.00
#
_symmetry.space_group_name_H-M   'P 1'
#
loop_
_entity.id
_entity.type
_entity.pdbx_description
1 polymer ?
#
loop_
_entity_poly.entity_id
_entity_poly.type
_entity_poly.pdbx_seq_one_letter_code
_entity_poly.pdbx_strand_id
1 'polypeptide(L)'
;MSDIKYTDEQLDNMFERFNRAMFDVDPMNTCCGENECYEEYARIADAAVNYVLEGHTRREAIAQALKDSFEELVEPQQVDAVMMALEAR
;
A
#
# COMPACT_ATOMS: atom_id res chain seq x y z
N MET A 1 23.53 -15.08 9.21
CA MET A 1 22.14 -15.24 9.68
C MET A 1 21.44 -13.96 9.29
N SER A 2 20.44 -14.04 8.42
CA SER A 2 19.67 -12.84 8.05
C SER A 2 18.90 -12.41 9.28
N ASP A 3 19.14 -11.20 9.78
CA ASP A 3 18.35 -10.60 10.85
C ASP A 3 16.94 -10.36 10.28
N ILE A 4 16.01 -11.26 10.61
CA ILE A 4 14.61 -11.09 10.23
C ILE A 4 14.10 -9.83 10.94
N LYS A 5 13.92 -8.74 10.17
CA LYS A 5 13.57 -7.41 10.68
C LYS A 5 12.12 -7.31 11.17
N TYR A 6 11.24 -8.23 10.75
CA TYR A 6 9.80 -8.18 11.01
C TYR A 6 9.26 -9.59 11.30
N THR A 7 8.37 -9.71 12.28
CA THR A 7 7.60 -10.95 12.52
C THR A 7 6.45 -11.08 11.53
N ASP A 8 5.93 -12.29 11.35
CA ASP A 8 4.75 -12.55 10.50
C ASP A 8 3.57 -11.65 10.90
N GLU A 9 3.29 -11.52 12.20
CA GLU A 9 2.24 -10.63 12.72
C GLU A 9 2.46 -9.14 12.34
N GLN A 10 3.72 -8.69 12.33
CA GLN A 10 4.04 -7.32 11.91
C GLN A 10 3.83 -7.12 10.40
N LEU A 11 4.10 -8.15 9.60
CA LEU A 11 3.86 -8.12 8.16
C LEU A 11 2.38 -8.15 7.84
N ASP A 12 1.60 -9.02 8.50
CA ASP A 12 0.15 -9.08 8.37
C ASP A 12 -0.51 -7.74 8.76
N ASN A 13 -0.06 -7.14 9.87
CA ASN A 13 -0.56 -5.83 10.28
C ASN A 13 -0.23 -4.73 9.26
N MET A 14 0.98 -4.73 8.71
CA MET A 14 1.40 -3.75 7.71
C MET A 14 0.61 -3.91 6.41
N PHE A 15 0.43 -5.15 5.96
CA PHE A 15 -0.41 -5.49 4.82
C PHE A 15 -1.82 -4.93 5.00
N GLU A 16 -2.50 -5.24 6.11
CA GLU A 16 -3.86 -4.77 6.36
C GLU A 16 -3.94 -3.25 6.40
N ARG A 17 -2.96 -2.59 7.02
CA ARG A 17 -2.91 -1.13 7.05
C ARG A 17 -2.77 -0.51 5.67
N PHE A 18 -1.90 -1.07 4.82
CA PHE A 18 -1.71 -0.59 3.45
C PHE A 18 -2.94 -0.83 2.59
N ASN A 19 -3.48 -2.07 2.61
CA ASN A 19 -4.68 -2.42 1.85
C ASN A 19 -5.84 -1.51 2.23
N ARG A 20 -6.08 -1.35 3.54
CA ARG A 20 -7.17 -0.53 4.05
C ARG A 20 -7.02 0.95 3.70
N ALA A 21 -5.81 1.51 3.82
CA ALA A 21 -5.57 2.91 3.49
C ALA A 21 -5.82 3.18 1.99
N MET A 22 -5.38 2.29 1.11
CA MET A 22 -5.64 2.40 -0.33
C MET A 22 -7.11 2.21 -0.66
N PHE A 23 -7.79 1.25 -0.02
CA PHE A 23 -9.23 1.05 -0.20
C PHE A 23 -10.06 2.27 0.22
N ASP A 24 -9.78 2.84 1.39
CA ASP A 24 -10.56 3.98 1.90
C ASP A 24 -10.33 5.26 1.08
N VAL A 25 -9.12 5.44 0.51
CA VAL A 25 -8.76 6.60 -0.31
C VAL A 25 -9.17 6.43 -1.77
N ASP A 26 -9.15 5.19 -2.27
CA ASP A 26 -9.28 4.83 -3.68
C ASP A 26 -8.42 5.74 -4.59
N PRO A 27 -7.08 5.78 -4.40
CA PRO A 27 -6.21 6.77 -5.03
C PRO A 27 -6.29 6.76 -6.56
N MET A 28 -6.66 5.62 -7.15
CA MET A 28 -6.72 5.43 -8.60
C MET A 28 -8.15 5.43 -9.15
N ASN A 29 -9.15 5.73 -8.31
CA ASN A 29 -10.57 5.75 -8.67
C ASN A 29 -11.00 4.48 -9.41
N THR A 30 -10.71 3.30 -8.86
CA THR A 30 -11.01 2.02 -9.51
C THR A 30 -12.49 1.62 -9.42
N CYS A 31 -13.36 2.52 -8.95
CA CYS A 31 -14.76 2.25 -8.59
C CYS A 31 -14.91 1.23 -7.44
N CYS A 32 -13.87 1.05 -6.62
CA CYS A 32 -13.84 0.09 -5.51
C CYS A 32 -14.87 0.40 -4.43
N GLY A 33 -15.05 1.68 -4.09
CA GLY A 33 -15.94 2.10 -3.02
C GLY A 33 -17.41 1.75 -3.26
N GLU A 34 -17.83 1.68 -4.52
CA GLU A 34 -19.21 1.36 -4.92
C GLU A 34 -19.51 -0.14 -4.95
N ASN A 35 -18.46 -0.97 -5.10
CA ASN A 35 -18.59 -2.43 -5.25
C ASN A 35 -18.06 -3.22 -4.05
N GLU A 36 -17.64 -2.54 -2.97
CA GLU A 36 -17.04 -3.13 -1.77
C GLU A 36 -15.88 -4.10 -2.08
N CYS A 37 -15.11 -3.81 -3.14
CA CYS A 37 -14.03 -4.68 -3.62
C CYS A 37 -12.76 -4.51 -2.76
N TYR A 38 -12.85 -4.87 -1.49
CA TYR A 38 -11.76 -4.72 -0.50
C TYR A 38 -10.45 -5.43 -0.91
N GLU A 39 -10.55 -6.46 -1.75
CA GLU A 39 -9.40 -7.25 -2.19
C GLU A 39 -8.66 -6.64 -3.40
N GLU A 40 -9.17 -5.57 -4.01
CA GLU A 40 -8.57 -4.99 -5.22
C GLU A 40 -7.17 -4.41 -4.96
N TYR A 41 -7.01 -3.73 -3.83
CA TYR A 41 -5.73 -3.18 -3.39
C TYR A 41 -4.85 -4.20 -2.66
N ALA A 42 -5.33 -5.43 -2.42
CA ALA A 42 -4.57 -6.44 -1.67
C ALA A 42 -3.25 -6.81 -2.38
N ARG A 43 -3.28 -6.99 -3.71
CA ARG A 43 -2.06 -7.26 -4.48
C ARG A 43 -1.05 -6.11 -4.44
N ILE A 44 -1.54 -4.87 -4.36
CA ILE A 44 -0.71 -3.67 -4.28
C ILE A 44 -0.13 -3.53 -2.86
N ALA A 45 -0.91 -3.87 -1.84
CA ALA A 45 -0.47 -3.88 -0.45
C ALA A 45 0.62 -4.92 -0.22
N ASP A 46 0.48 -6.11 -0.78
CA ASP A 46 1.50 -7.17 -0.73
C ASP A 46 2.81 -6.71 -1.40
N ALA A 47 2.73 -6.12 -2.60
CA ALA A 47 3.89 -5.54 -3.27
C ALA A 47 4.56 -4.44 -2.42
N ALA A 48 3.77 -3.54 -1.80
CA ALA A 48 4.30 -2.51 -0.91
C ALA A 48 4.99 -3.10 0.34
N VAL A 49 4.45 -4.17 0.94
CA VAL A 49 5.11 -4.88 2.05
C VAL A 49 6.46 -5.43 1.60
N ASN A 50 6.53 -6.04 0.41
CA ASN A 50 7.78 -6.56 -0.15
C ASN A 50 8.83 -5.45 -0.36
N TYR A 51 8.45 -4.28 -0.87
CA TYR A 51 9.38 -3.15 -0.97
C TYR A 51 9.89 -2.67 0.39
N VAL A 52 9.04 -2.67 1.44
CA VAL A 52 9.51 -2.35 2.80
C VAL A 52 10.54 -3.38 3.29
N LEU A 53 10.34 -4.66 2.98
CA LEU A 53 11.31 -5.73 3.29
C LEU A 53 12.63 -5.56 2.54
N GLU A 54 12.58 -5.03 1.31
CA GLU A 54 13.76 -4.68 0.51
C GLU A 54 14.49 -3.42 1.01
N GLY A 55 13.89 -2.70 1.97
CA GLY A 55 14.50 -1.56 2.64
C GLY A 55 13.97 -0.19 2.20
N HIS A 56 12.91 -0.15 1.38
CA HIS A 56 12.23 1.09 1.05
C HIS A 56 11.50 1.66 2.27
N THR A 57 11.37 2.98 2.32
CA THR A 57 10.43 3.62 3.25
C THR A 57 8.99 3.27 2.85
N ARG A 58 8.03 3.36 3.78
CA ARG A 58 6.61 3.08 3.49
C ARG A 58 6.08 3.91 2.32
N ARG A 59 6.49 5.18 2.24
CA ARG A 59 6.10 6.08 1.15
C ARG A 59 6.64 5.60 -0.20
N GLU A 60 7.92 5.26 -0.27
CA GLU A 60 8.56 4.76 -1.50
C GLU A 60 7.94 3.43 -1.92
N ALA A 61 7.70 2.54 -0.97
CA ALA A 61 7.06 1.24 -1.19
C ALA A 61 5.65 1.37 -1.77
N ILE A 62 4.80 2.22 -1.19
CA ILE A 62 3.45 2.48 -1.69
C ILE A 62 3.50 3.13 -3.07
N ALA A 63 4.40 4.11 -3.26
CA ALA A 63 4.57 4.77 -4.56
C ALA A 63 4.98 3.78 -5.65
N GLN A 64 5.94 2.88 -5.36
CA GLN A 64 6.43 1.89 -6.31
C GLN A 64 5.36 0.84 -6.60
N ALA A 65 4.66 0.32 -5.59
CA ALA A 65 3.60 -0.67 -5.78
C ALA A 65 2.43 -0.13 -6.63
N LEU A 66 2.03 1.12 -6.41
CA LEU A 66 1.02 1.79 -7.24
C LEU A 66 1.53 1.96 -8.68
N LYS A 67 2.77 2.41 -8.86
CA LYS A 67 3.38 2.57 -10.20
C LYS A 67 3.52 1.25 -10.94
N ASP A 68 3.83 0.16 -10.27
CA ASP A 68 3.91 -1.16 -10.89
C ASP A 68 2.52 -1.65 -11.37
N SER A 69 1.44 -1.15 -10.77
CA SER A 69 0.06 -1.53 -11.12
C SER A 69 -0.62 -0.56 -12.10
N PHE A 70 -0.29 0.73 -12.05
CA PHE A 70 -0.96 1.79 -12.80
C PHE A 70 -0.01 2.67 -13.63
N GLU A 71 1.27 2.32 -13.67
CA GLU A 71 2.31 2.97 -14.49
C GLU A 71 2.43 4.48 -14.22
N GLU A 72 2.54 5.28 -15.29
CA GLU A 72 2.73 6.74 -15.23
C GLU A 72 1.49 7.50 -14.73
N LEU A 73 0.37 6.82 -14.46
CA LEU A 73 -0.85 7.46 -13.94
C LEU A 73 -0.73 7.89 -12.46
N VAL A 74 0.30 7.41 -11.76
CA VAL A 74 0.51 7.65 -10.33
C VAL A 74 1.29 8.94 -10.12
N GLU A 75 0.61 9.96 -9.61
CA GLU A 75 1.18 11.24 -9.22
C GLU A 75 1.49 11.27 -7.70
N PRO A 76 2.36 12.18 -7.24
CA PRO A 76 2.69 12.30 -5.81
C PRO A 76 1.47 12.49 -4.90
N GLN A 77 0.45 13.19 -5.38
CA GLN A 77 -0.77 13.47 -4.61
C GLN A 77 -1.58 12.20 -4.25
N GLN A 78 -1.60 11.17 -5.12
CA GLN A 78 -2.23 9.89 -4.78
C GLN A 78 -1.49 9.22 -3.62
N VAL A 79 -0.16 9.20 -3.68
CA VAL A 79 0.68 8.62 -2.63
C VAL A 79 0.52 9.39 -1.32
N ASP A 80 0.49 10.73 -1.38
CA ASP A 80 0.25 11.59 -0.22
C ASP A 80 -1.09 11.28 0.45
N ALA A 81 -2.16 11.11 -0.33
CA ALA A 81 -3.47 10.78 0.20
C ALA A 81 -3.47 9.45 0.97
N VAL A 82 -2.83 8.41 0.40
CA VAL A 82 -2.69 7.10 1.08
C VAL A 82 -1.84 7.23 2.34
N MET A 83 -0.73 7.97 2.30
CA MET A 83 0.13 8.18 3.48
C MET A 83 -0.61 8.91 4.61
N MET A 84 -1.39 9.95 4.29
CA MET A 84 -2.22 10.66 5.28
C MET A 84 -3.25 9.72 5.93
N ALA A 85 -3.92 8.87 5.13
CA ALA A 85 -4.86 7.90 5.66
C ALA A 85 -4.19 6.83 6.54
N LEU A 86 -2.96 6.43 6.20
CA LEU A 86 -2.15 5.48 6.95
C LEU A 86 -1.68 6.02 8.31
N GLU A 87 -1.35 7.31 8.38
CA GLU A 87 -0.82 8.00 9.57
C GLU A 87 -1.89 8.53 10.52
N ALA A 88 -3.12 8.74 10.04
CA ALA A 88 -4.26 9.14 10.87
C ALA A 88 -4.73 8.06 11.87
N ARG A 89 -3.96 6.98 12.05
CA ARG A 89 -4.30 5.76 12.81
C ARG A 89 -3.15 5.28 13.68
#